data_AF-A0A7X7T3P1-F1
#
_entry.id   AF-A0A7X7T3P1-F1
#
_cell.length_a   1.000
_cell.length_b   1.000
_cell.length_c   1.000
_cell.angle_alpha   90.00
_cell.angle_beta   90.00
_cell.angle_gamma   90.00
#
_symmetry.space_group_name_H-M   'P 1'
#
loop_
_entity.id
_entity.type
_entity.pdbx_description
1 polymer ?
#
loop_
_entity_poly.entity_id
_entity_poly.type
_entity_poly.pdbx_seq_one_letter_code
_entity_poly.pdbx_strand_id
1 'polypeptide(L)'
;MSAYTAPSARGAQVVALVLVALASVASLAAEAHDAPLERGFAADRVFALGDIDHVDLSSGNVVLTIPLGISYPVNGGFSYSMKLIYNSSVWDFEEGQTTRICYDGPIAYYCRDLMAFPARQSNAGMGWSLSLGQLLDENDPRNPRIGGFTYVAPDGTMSTSGTCPDEDFDCLNRYPKDGQRLRFRYPAMGDSHRLSVDHPDGTISTFECREGDTGECSTTDRKWWLKHIGDGRGNWVQVTYGRWDWPVPGTSTTISCPLWTRVRQLLDRRWHRTIDTAEGCG
;
A
#
# COMPACT_ATOMS: atom_id res chain seq x y z
N MET A 1 46.49 -5.52 -68.63
CA MET A 1 45.93 -6.67 -67.88
C MET A 1 46.40 -6.55 -66.45
N SER A 2 45.53 -6.14 -65.53
CA SER A 2 45.85 -5.97 -64.11
C SER A 2 45.20 -7.11 -63.31
N ALA A 3 46.01 -7.88 -62.59
CA ALA A 3 45.57 -9.02 -61.79
C ALA A 3 45.03 -8.55 -60.44
N TYR A 4 43.79 -8.92 -60.12
CA TYR A 4 43.15 -8.65 -58.84
C TYR A 4 43.52 -9.78 -57.87
N THR A 5 44.38 -9.49 -56.89
CA THR A 5 44.75 -10.43 -55.83
C THR A 5 43.65 -10.46 -54.77
N ALA A 6 43.04 -11.63 -54.59
CA ALA A 6 42.00 -11.85 -53.58
C ALA A 6 42.58 -11.78 -52.16
N PRO A 7 41.94 -11.06 -51.22
CA PRO A 7 42.41 -10.97 -49.84
C PRO A 7 42.28 -12.33 -49.12
N SER A 8 43.27 -12.64 -48.29
CA SER A 8 43.36 -13.90 -47.57
C SER A 8 42.29 -13.98 -46.46
N ALA A 9 41.68 -15.17 -46.31
CA ALA A 9 40.53 -15.43 -45.43
C ALA A 9 40.73 -15.06 -43.95
N ARG A 10 41.99 -14.92 -43.50
CA ARG A 10 42.32 -14.50 -42.12
C ARG A 10 42.10 -13.01 -41.88
N GLY A 11 42.21 -12.17 -42.92
CA GLY A 11 41.95 -10.73 -42.80
C GLY A 11 40.47 -10.43 -42.56
N ALA A 12 39.58 -11.19 -43.20
CA ALA A 12 38.14 -11.01 -43.08
C ALA A 12 37.61 -11.33 -41.67
N GLN A 13 38.19 -12.32 -40.98
CA GLN A 13 37.76 -12.71 -39.63
C GLN A 13 38.13 -11.67 -38.57
N VAL A 14 39.29 -11.02 -38.68
CA VAL A 14 39.72 -9.98 -37.74
C VAL A 14 38.85 -8.72 -37.88
N VAL A 15 38.52 -8.33 -39.12
CA VAL A 15 37.65 -7.17 -39.38
C VAL A 15 36.23 -7.40 -38.83
N ALA A 16 35.69 -8.62 -38.97
CA ALA A 16 34.36 -8.95 -38.44
C ALA A 16 34.32 -8.90 -36.89
N LEU A 17 35.34 -9.42 -36.21
CA LEU A 17 35.41 -9.38 -34.74
C LEU A 17 35.55 -7.95 -34.19
N VAL A 18 36.31 -7.10 -34.87
CA VAL A 18 36.45 -5.68 -34.49
C VAL A 18 35.14 -4.93 -34.70
N LEU A 19 34.40 -5.18 -35.78
CA LEU A 19 33.10 -4.55 -36.02
C LEU A 19 32.03 -4.97 -35.00
N VAL A 20 32.01 -6.24 -34.57
CA VAL A 20 31.09 -6.72 -33.52
C VAL A 20 31.45 -6.12 -32.16
N ALA A 21 32.74 -5.97 -31.86
CA ALA A 21 33.20 -5.33 -30.62
C ALA A 21 32.94 -3.81 -30.59
N LEU A 22 33.03 -3.12 -31.74
CA LEU A 22 32.65 -1.69 -31.81
C LEU A 22 31.13 -1.48 -31.71
N ALA A 23 30.32 -2.40 -32.24
CA ALA A 23 28.87 -2.31 -32.16
C ALA A 23 28.32 -2.50 -30.73
N SER A 24 29.00 -3.25 -29.86
CA SER A 24 28.55 -3.45 -28.47
C SER A 24 28.88 -2.29 -27.53
N VAL A 25 29.82 -1.41 -27.87
CA VAL A 25 30.17 -0.24 -27.05
C VAL A 25 29.21 0.94 -27.30
N ALA A 26 28.59 1.03 -28.49
CA ALA A 26 27.66 2.11 -28.83
C ALA A 26 26.34 2.05 -28.03
N SER A 27 25.95 0.88 -27.52
CA SER A 27 24.69 0.71 -26.78
C SER A 27 24.74 1.21 -25.33
N LEU A 28 25.92 1.54 -24.77
CA LEU A 28 26.05 2.05 -23.40
C LEU A 28 26.06 3.58 -23.29
N ALA A 29 25.99 4.33 -24.40
CA ALA A 29 26.06 5.80 -24.39
C ALA A 29 24.71 6.51 -24.60
N ALA A 30 23.59 5.78 -24.67
CA ALA A 30 22.27 6.35 -24.93
C ALA A 30 21.37 6.30 -23.68
N GLU A 31 21.80 6.96 -22.60
CA GLU A 31 20.89 7.37 -21.52
C GLU A 31 21.39 8.65 -20.83
N ALA A 32 21.73 9.65 -21.65
CA ALA A 32 21.76 11.03 -21.16
C ALA A 32 20.30 11.51 -21.09
N HIS A 33 19.67 11.30 -19.93
CA HIS A 33 18.45 12.02 -19.60
C HIS A 33 18.82 13.50 -19.44
N ASP A 34 18.62 14.28 -20.49
CA ASP A 34 18.55 15.74 -20.40
C ASP A 34 17.46 16.09 -19.38
N ALA A 35 17.86 16.51 -18.18
CA ALA A 35 16.95 17.12 -17.24
C ALA A 35 16.53 18.48 -17.82
N PRO A 36 15.25 18.68 -18.22
CA PRO A 36 14.85 19.97 -18.71
C PRO A 36 14.78 20.93 -17.52
N LEU A 37 15.65 21.94 -17.52
CA LEU A 37 15.44 23.18 -16.79
C LEU A 37 14.30 23.98 -17.45
N GLU A 38 13.09 23.42 -17.47
CA GLU A 38 11.88 24.17 -17.80
C GLU A 38 11.37 24.84 -16.51
N ARG A 39 11.73 26.11 -16.34
CA ARG A 39 11.23 26.93 -15.24
C ARG A 39 9.93 27.62 -15.71
N GLY A 40 8.80 26.96 -15.51
CA GLY A 40 7.47 27.49 -15.84
C GLY A 40 6.38 26.42 -15.70
N PHE A 41 5.25 26.78 -15.12
CA PHE A 41 4.09 25.90 -14.99
C PHE A 41 3.44 25.67 -16.36
N ALA A 42 3.72 24.52 -16.98
CA ALA A 42 3.10 24.11 -18.24
C ALA A 42 1.85 23.26 -17.95
N ALA A 43 0.68 23.92 -17.88
CA ALA A 43 -0.62 23.27 -17.62
C ALA A 43 -0.97 22.16 -18.63
N ASP A 44 -0.44 22.25 -19.86
CA ASP A 44 -0.56 21.27 -20.93
C ASP A 44 0.06 19.90 -20.57
N ARG A 45 1.20 19.90 -19.84
CA ARG A 45 1.87 18.67 -19.41
C ARG A 45 1.39 18.11 -18.07
N VAL A 46 0.40 18.75 -17.43
CA VAL A 46 -0.21 18.27 -16.18
C VAL A 46 -1.14 17.07 -16.44
N PHE A 47 -1.61 16.89 -17.67
CA PHE A 47 -2.47 15.76 -18.05
C PHE A 47 -1.70 14.46 -18.38
N ALA A 48 -0.36 14.47 -18.30
CA ALA A 48 0.47 13.28 -18.30
C ALA A 48 0.91 12.88 -16.87
N LEU A 49 0.15 13.28 -15.86
CA LEU A 49 0.20 12.67 -14.53
C LEU A 49 -0.41 11.27 -14.66
N GLY A 50 0.43 10.24 -14.65
CA GLY A 50 0.04 8.85 -14.87
C GLY A 50 -1.20 8.43 -14.08
N ASP A 51 -2.19 7.91 -14.82
CA ASP A 51 -3.38 7.20 -14.33
C ASP A 51 -4.14 7.88 -13.18
N ILE A 52 -4.42 9.19 -13.30
CA ILE A 52 -5.30 9.88 -12.33
C ILE A 52 -6.67 9.21 -12.28
N ASP A 53 -7.19 8.73 -13.41
CA ASP A 53 -8.50 8.09 -13.51
C ASP A 53 -8.40 6.79 -14.31
N HIS A 54 -8.63 5.66 -13.67
CA HIS A 54 -8.77 4.38 -14.35
C HIS A 54 -10.22 3.89 -14.28
N VAL A 55 -10.79 3.56 -15.43
CA VAL A 55 -12.09 2.91 -15.54
C VAL A 55 -11.86 1.46 -15.92
N ASP A 56 -12.27 0.55 -15.04
CA ASP A 56 -12.30 -0.87 -15.37
C ASP A 56 -13.44 -1.14 -16.36
N LEU A 57 -13.09 -1.49 -17.60
CA LEU A 57 -14.06 -1.75 -18.66
C LEU A 57 -14.93 -3.00 -18.41
N SER A 58 -14.50 -3.90 -17.52
CA SER A 58 -15.24 -5.13 -17.20
C SER A 58 -16.31 -4.90 -16.12
N SER A 59 -16.01 -4.08 -15.12
CA SER A 59 -16.91 -3.80 -14.00
C SER A 59 -17.59 -2.43 -14.06
N GLY A 60 -17.08 -1.52 -14.89
CA GLY A 60 -17.48 -0.11 -14.91
C GLY A 60 -16.96 0.68 -13.70
N ASN A 61 -16.09 0.09 -12.87
CA ASN A 61 -15.59 0.76 -11.68
C ASN A 61 -14.60 1.87 -12.02
N VAL A 62 -14.82 3.05 -11.46
CA VAL A 62 -13.93 4.21 -11.53
C VAL A 62 -13.06 4.27 -10.28
N VAL A 63 -11.74 4.33 -10.48
CA VAL A 63 -10.76 4.58 -9.43
C VAL A 63 -10.02 5.88 -9.74
N LEU A 64 -10.04 6.82 -8.79
CA LEU A 64 -9.35 8.11 -8.89
C LEU A 64 -8.32 8.22 -7.76
N THR A 65 -7.10 8.64 -8.10
CA THR A 65 -6.02 8.83 -7.11
C THR A 65 -5.57 10.29 -7.06
N ILE A 66 -5.79 10.94 -5.92
CA ILE A 66 -5.33 12.31 -5.66
C ILE A 66 -4.12 12.27 -4.72
N PRO A 67 -2.90 12.59 -5.19
CA PRO A 67 -1.74 12.71 -4.30
C PRO A 67 -1.93 13.90 -3.35
N LEU A 68 -1.74 13.67 -2.06
CA LEU A 68 -1.80 14.69 -1.03
C LEU A 68 -0.38 15.20 -0.73
N GLY A 69 -0.02 16.28 -1.41
CA GLY A 69 1.29 16.92 -1.25
C GLY A 69 2.41 16.25 -2.04
N ILE A 70 3.65 16.60 -1.69
CA ILE A 70 4.86 16.06 -2.32
C ILE A 70 5.27 14.72 -1.68
N SER A 71 6.22 14.02 -2.30
CA SER A 71 6.93 12.94 -1.61
C SER A 71 7.85 13.53 -0.53
N TYR A 72 7.73 13.04 0.70
CA TYR A 72 8.49 13.49 1.85
C TYR A 72 9.72 12.60 2.04
N PRO A 73 10.94 13.10 1.76
CA PRO A 73 12.16 12.32 1.95
C PRO A 73 12.48 12.18 3.44
N VAL A 74 12.82 10.96 3.84
CA VAL A 74 13.19 10.63 5.21
C VAL A 74 14.72 10.64 5.32
N ASN A 75 15.41 9.67 4.73
CA ASN A 75 16.86 9.63 4.54
C ASN A 75 17.21 8.40 3.70
N GLY A 76 18.44 8.29 3.18
CA GLY A 76 18.95 7.05 2.60
C GLY A 76 18.23 6.59 1.33
N GLY A 77 17.47 7.47 0.69
CA GLY A 77 16.60 7.17 -0.45
C GLY A 77 15.16 6.79 -0.09
N PHE A 78 14.85 6.61 1.21
CA PHE A 78 13.49 6.33 1.67
C PHE A 78 12.64 7.60 1.70
N SER A 79 11.44 7.52 1.13
CA SER A 79 10.44 8.59 1.11
C SER A 79 9.04 8.01 1.24
N TYR A 80 8.09 8.82 1.72
CA TYR A 80 6.68 8.44 1.76
C TYR A 80 5.81 9.54 1.13
N SER A 81 4.62 9.17 0.67
CA SER A 81 3.60 10.10 0.18
C SER A 81 2.24 9.64 0.67
N MET A 82 1.30 10.57 0.73
CA MET A 82 -0.11 10.27 1.05
C MET A 82 -0.93 10.39 -0.22
N LYS A 83 -1.91 9.51 -0.37
CA LYS A 83 -2.83 9.49 -1.51
C LYS A 83 -4.24 9.35 -0.99
N LEU A 84 -5.14 10.15 -1.53
CA LEU A 84 -6.57 10.03 -1.33
C LEU A 84 -7.13 9.28 -2.54
N ILE A 85 -7.82 8.18 -2.30
CA ILE A 85 -8.26 7.26 -3.35
C ILE A 85 -9.76 7.16 -3.33
N TYR A 86 -10.38 7.44 -4.46
CA TYR A 86 -11.79 7.22 -4.70
C TYR A 86 -12.00 5.90 -5.41
N ASN A 87 -13.02 5.16 -4.99
CA ASN A 87 -13.53 3.97 -5.66
C ASN A 87 -15.05 4.09 -5.79
N SER A 88 -15.56 3.96 -7.01
CA SER A 88 -17.00 4.10 -7.28
C SER A 88 -17.85 2.93 -6.76
N SER A 89 -17.21 1.81 -6.39
CA SER A 89 -17.85 0.71 -5.65
C SER A 89 -18.03 1.09 -4.18
N VAL A 90 -19.00 1.96 -3.92
CA VAL A 90 -19.24 2.55 -2.59
C VAL A 90 -20.13 1.69 -1.68
N TRP A 91 -20.60 0.53 -2.15
CA TRP A 91 -21.48 -0.37 -1.40
C TRP A 91 -20.85 -1.76 -1.31
N ASP A 92 -20.73 -2.28 -0.09
CA ASP A 92 -20.48 -3.68 0.20
C ASP A 92 -21.84 -4.39 0.37
N PHE A 93 -21.96 -5.58 -0.20
CA PHE A 93 -23.18 -6.38 -0.08
C PHE A 93 -22.91 -7.62 0.76
N GLU A 94 -23.79 -7.90 1.72
CA GLU A 94 -23.69 -9.06 2.60
C GLU A 94 -25.04 -9.80 2.62
N GLU A 95 -25.01 -11.11 2.47
CA GLU A 95 -26.20 -11.94 2.66
C GLU A 95 -26.45 -12.12 4.16
N GLY A 96 -27.45 -11.39 4.67
CA GLY A 96 -27.92 -11.55 6.04
C GLY A 96 -28.88 -12.72 6.15
N GLN A 97 -28.73 -13.52 7.20
CA GLN A 97 -29.85 -14.34 7.67
C GLN A 97 -30.84 -13.43 8.38
N THR A 98 -32.07 -13.39 7.86
CA THR A 98 -33.14 -12.68 8.54
C THR A 98 -33.93 -13.63 9.41
N THR A 99 -34.60 -13.09 10.42
CA THR A 99 -35.58 -13.86 11.22
C THR A 99 -36.88 -14.10 10.44
N ARG A 100 -36.99 -13.57 9.22
CA ARG A 100 -38.14 -13.79 8.35
C ARG A 100 -38.12 -15.24 7.86
N ILE A 101 -39.25 -15.91 8.04
CA ILE A 101 -39.46 -17.27 7.53
C ILE A 101 -40.04 -17.17 6.13
N CYS A 102 -39.39 -17.83 5.18
CA CYS A 102 -39.82 -18.06 3.81
C CYS A 102 -40.37 -19.49 3.69
N TYR A 103 -41.23 -19.72 2.69
CA TYR A 103 -41.80 -21.03 2.40
C TYR A 103 -41.56 -21.41 0.94
N ASP A 104 -41.08 -22.62 0.71
CA ASP A 104 -41.04 -23.27 -0.61
C ASP A 104 -41.85 -24.58 -0.48
N GLY A 105 -43.13 -24.51 -0.87
CA GLY A 105 -44.10 -25.55 -0.58
C GLY A 105 -44.27 -25.82 0.92
N PRO A 106 -44.12 -27.08 1.40
CA PRO A 106 -44.26 -27.42 2.82
C PRO A 106 -43.01 -27.11 3.66
N ILE A 107 -41.91 -26.63 3.06
CA ILE A 107 -40.64 -26.40 3.76
C ILE A 107 -40.56 -24.94 4.20
N ALA A 108 -40.34 -24.73 5.50
CA ALA A 108 -40.02 -23.42 6.07
C ALA A 108 -38.50 -23.26 6.20
N TYR A 109 -37.95 -22.11 5.78
CA TYR A 109 -36.53 -21.78 5.93
C TYR A 109 -36.37 -20.27 6.20
N TYR A 110 -35.22 -19.86 6.72
CA TYR A 110 -34.93 -18.44 6.94
C TYR A 110 -34.60 -17.76 5.61
N CYS A 111 -35.27 -16.62 5.34
CA CYS A 111 -34.99 -15.83 4.15
C CYS A 111 -33.57 -15.25 4.24
N ARG A 112 -32.86 -15.29 3.13
CA ARG A 112 -31.63 -14.53 2.94
C ARG A 112 -32.01 -13.20 2.30
N ASP A 113 -31.67 -12.11 2.98
CA ASP A 113 -31.83 -10.77 2.42
C ASP A 113 -30.43 -10.23 2.07
N LEU A 114 -30.33 -9.61 0.89
CA LEU A 114 -29.13 -8.90 0.50
C LEU A 114 -29.13 -7.53 1.16
N MET A 115 -28.22 -7.31 2.09
CA MET A 115 -28.03 -6.03 2.77
C MET A 115 -26.90 -5.25 2.09
N ALA A 116 -27.09 -3.94 1.93
CA ALA A 116 -26.07 -3.04 1.40
C ALA A 116 -25.52 -2.16 2.54
N PHE A 117 -24.20 -2.11 2.65
CA PHE A 117 -23.47 -1.29 3.61
C PHE A 117 -22.53 -0.35 2.85
N PRO A 118 -22.32 0.90 3.31
CA PRO A 118 -21.26 1.72 2.75
C PRO A 118 -19.93 0.98 2.82
N ALA A 119 -19.13 1.07 1.76
CA ALA A 119 -17.86 0.36 1.62
C ALA A 119 -17.00 0.57 2.86
N ARG A 120 -16.74 -0.51 3.60
CA ARG A 120 -16.13 -0.47 4.94
C ARG A 120 -14.66 -0.01 4.92
N GLN A 121 -14.06 0.06 3.74
CA GLN A 121 -12.71 0.62 3.53
C GLN A 121 -12.71 2.15 3.41
N SER A 122 -13.87 2.77 3.18
CA SER A 122 -14.00 4.22 3.09
C SER A 122 -13.82 4.85 4.47
N ASN A 123 -12.82 5.72 4.63
CA ASN A 123 -12.51 6.41 5.89
C ASN A 123 -12.38 7.94 5.74
N ALA A 124 -12.52 8.46 4.52
CA ALA A 124 -12.40 9.88 4.19
C ALA A 124 -13.65 10.43 3.47
N GLY A 125 -14.80 9.78 3.65
CA GLY A 125 -16.04 10.03 2.93
C GLY A 125 -16.48 8.83 2.10
N MET A 126 -17.72 8.82 1.59
CA MET A 126 -18.24 7.69 0.82
C MET A 126 -17.41 7.47 -0.46
N GLY A 127 -16.84 6.27 -0.59
CA GLY A 127 -15.95 5.90 -1.70
C GLY A 127 -14.52 6.38 -1.56
N TRP A 128 -14.21 7.22 -0.57
CA TRP A 128 -12.89 7.80 -0.36
C TRP A 128 -12.12 7.08 0.74
N SER A 129 -10.91 6.66 0.44
CA SER A 129 -9.96 6.08 1.39
C SER A 129 -8.63 6.83 1.42
N LEU A 130 -8.08 6.99 2.62
CA LEU A 130 -6.77 7.55 2.90
C LEU A 130 -6.06 6.61 3.85
N SER A 131 -4.95 6.02 3.41
CA SER A 131 -4.23 5.02 4.18
C SER A 131 -2.74 4.98 3.80
N LEU A 132 -1.90 4.61 4.76
CA LEU A 132 -0.49 4.25 4.54
C LEU A 132 -0.29 2.72 4.53
N GLY A 133 -1.40 1.97 4.52
CA GLY A 133 -1.45 0.53 4.66
C GLY A 133 -2.29 0.13 5.87
N GLN A 134 -3.12 -0.90 5.69
CA GLN A 134 -3.92 -1.50 6.77
C GLN A 134 -3.64 -3.00 6.83
N LEU A 135 -3.79 -3.57 8.02
CA LEU A 135 -3.73 -5.00 8.21
C LEU A 135 -5.06 -5.44 8.80
N LEU A 136 -5.76 -6.31 8.08
CA LEU A 136 -7.03 -6.90 8.46
C LEU A 136 -6.75 -8.26 9.09
N ASP A 137 -7.28 -8.51 10.29
CA ASP A 137 -7.18 -9.80 10.94
C ASP A 137 -8.32 -10.74 10.46
N GLU A 138 -8.32 -11.97 10.95
CA GLU A 138 -9.33 -12.98 10.60
C GLU A 138 -10.76 -12.64 11.04
N ASN A 139 -10.93 -11.73 12.00
CA ASN A 139 -12.24 -11.34 12.55
C ASN A 139 -12.77 -10.05 11.92
N ASP A 140 -11.93 -9.29 11.22
CA ASP A 140 -12.34 -8.10 10.51
C ASP A 140 -13.31 -8.49 9.37
N PRO A 141 -14.54 -7.96 9.35
CA PRO A 141 -15.53 -8.30 8.32
C PRO A 141 -15.09 -7.89 6.91
N ARG A 142 -14.07 -7.04 6.78
CA ARG A 142 -13.46 -6.65 5.50
C ARG A 142 -12.46 -7.67 4.98
N ASN A 143 -12.00 -8.60 5.83
CA ASN A 143 -11.05 -9.61 5.43
C ASN A 143 -11.76 -10.74 4.68
N PRO A 144 -11.45 -10.95 3.38
CA PRO A 144 -12.09 -12.02 2.61
C PRO A 144 -11.64 -13.43 3.02
N ARG A 145 -10.65 -13.57 3.91
CA ARG A 145 -10.07 -14.86 4.30
C ARG A 145 -10.24 -15.18 5.78
N ILE A 146 -10.72 -16.39 6.02
CA ILE A 146 -10.77 -17.03 7.34
C ILE A 146 -9.38 -17.56 7.72
N GLY A 147 -8.92 -17.29 8.95
CA GLY A 147 -7.69 -17.87 9.50
C GLY A 147 -6.39 -17.24 9.00
N GLY A 148 -6.45 -16.00 8.49
CA GLY A 148 -5.29 -15.30 7.97
C GLY A 148 -5.41 -13.80 8.02
N PHE A 149 -4.30 -13.14 7.74
CA PHE A 149 -4.22 -11.68 7.64
C PHE A 149 -4.33 -11.24 6.18
N THR A 150 -4.98 -10.10 5.95
CA THR A 150 -4.99 -9.43 4.66
C THR A 150 -4.38 -8.04 4.81
N TYR A 151 -3.31 -7.78 4.07
CA TYR A 151 -2.72 -6.46 3.97
C TYR A 151 -3.45 -5.68 2.88
N VAL A 152 -3.92 -4.48 3.21
CA VAL A 152 -4.49 -3.53 2.26
C VAL A 152 -3.46 -2.44 2.05
N ALA A 153 -2.91 -2.36 0.85
CA ALA A 153 -1.90 -1.37 0.49
C ALA A 153 -2.48 0.06 0.45
N PRO A 154 -1.63 1.10 0.42
CA PRO A 154 -2.09 2.48 0.29
C PRO A 154 -2.96 2.74 -0.93
N ASP A 155 -2.81 1.93 -1.98
CA ASP A 155 -3.60 2.00 -3.21
C ASP A 155 -4.96 1.26 -3.15
N GLY A 156 -5.26 0.62 -2.01
CA GLY A 156 -6.45 -0.20 -1.81
C GLY A 156 -6.30 -1.65 -2.29
N THR A 157 -5.19 -2.02 -2.93
CA THR A 157 -4.96 -3.42 -3.33
C THR A 157 -4.85 -4.31 -2.10
N MET A 158 -5.45 -5.49 -2.16
CA MET A 158 -5.45 -6.43 -1.05
C MET A 158 -4.56 -7.62 -1.37
N SER A 159 -3.68 -7.95 -0.44
CA SER A 159 -2.87 -9.16 -0.49
C SER A 159 -3.10 -9.98 0.77
N THR A 160 -3.54 -11.20 0.57
CA THR A 160 -3.88 -12.10 1.66
C THR A 160 -2.73 -13.05 1.96
N SER A 161 -2.36 -13.18 3.24
CA SER A 161 -1.24 -14.02 3.65
C SER A 161 -1.41 -15.47 3.20
N GLY A 162 -0.31 -16.21 3.06
CA GLY A 162 -0.38 -17.63 2.67
C GLY A 162 -0.91 -18.55 3.77
N THR A 163 -1.02 -19.84 3.45
CA THR A 163 -0.95 -20.91 4.47
C THR A 163 0.51 -21.16 4.79
N CYS A 164 0.80 -21.68 5.99
CA CYS A 164 2.12 -22.25 6.23
C CYS A 164 2.30 -23.47 5.30
N PRO A 165 3.50 -23.68 4.74
CA PRO A 165 3.86 -24.98 4.18
C PRO A 165 3.82 -26.01 5.32
N ASP A 166 3.16 -27.15 5.11
CA ASP A 166 2.82 -28.15 6.15
C ASP A 166 4.03 -28.84 6.83
N GLU A 167 5.27 -28.47 6.50
CA GLU A 167 6.49 -29.13 6.96
C GLU A 167 7.41 -28.25 7.82
N ASP A 168 7.15 -26.94 7.92
CA ASP A 168 7.95 -26.04 8.75
C ASP A 168 7.22 -25.70 10.06
N PHE A 169 7.77 -26.16 11.18
CA PHE A 169 7.33 -25.78 12.53
C PHE A 169 7.43 -24.28 12.81
N ASP A 170 8.16 -23.54 11.96
CA ASP A 170 8.40 -22.11 12.10
C ASP A 170 7.62 -21.30 11.05
N CYS A 171 6.31 -21.24 11.24
CA CYS A 171 5.32 -20.45 10.49
C CYS A 171 5.55 -18.92 10.50
N LEU A 172 6.74 -18.45 10.88
CA LEU A 172 7.05 -17.03 11.09
C LEU A 172 7.03 -16.23 9.80
N ASN A 173 7.18 -16.86 8.64
CA ASN A 173 7.10 -16.19 7.35
C ASN A 173 5.97 -16.77 6.52
N ARG A 174 5.02 -15.93 6.08
CA ARG A 174 3.98 -16.31 5.11
C ARG A 174 4.03 -15.41 3.88
N TYR A 175 3.79 -16.02 2.73
CA TYR A 175 3.80 -15.33 1.44
C TYR A 175 2.41 -15.42 0.81
N PRO A 176 1.88 -14.34 0.23
CA PRO A 176 0.61 -14.39 -0.48
C PRO A 176 0.76 -15.18 -1.78
N LYS A 177 -0.35 -15.71 -2.30
CA LYS A 177 -0.39 -16.45 -3.57
C LYS A 177 -0.63 -15.55 -4.79
N ASP A 178 -0.80 -14.26 -4.58
CA ASP A 178 -1.18 -13.25 -5.59
C ASP A 178 0.00 -12.70 -6.42
N GLY A 179 1.22 -13.14 -6.14
CA GLY A 179 2.41 -12.71 -6.88
C GLY A 179 2.98 -11.35 -6.45
N GLN A 180 2.38 -10.64 -5.50
CA GLN A 180 2.89 -9.33 -5.02
C GLN A 180 4.23 -9.43 -4.25
N ARG A 181 4.77 -10.64 -4.06
CA ARG A 181 6.05 -10.91 -3.37
C ARG A 181 6.15 -10.26 -1.98
N LEU A 182 5.01 -10.02 -1.32
CA LEU A 182 4.98 -9.56 0.06
C LEU A 182 5.40 -10.68 1.00
N ARG A 183 6.03 -10.32 2.13
CA ARG A 183 6.36 -11.28 3.19
C ARG A 183 5.77 -10.84 4.51
N PHE A 184 4.83 -11.61 5.01
CA PHE A 184 4.27 -11.45 6.36
C PHE A 184 5.22 -12.10 7.36
N ARG A 185 5.80 -11.30 8.24
CA ARG A 185 6.65 -11.74 9.35
C ARG A 185 5.87 -11.71 10.65
N TYR A 186 5.61 -12.89 11.17
CA TYR A 186 5.03 -13.10 12.48
C TYR A 186 6.14 -13.03 13.53
N PRO A 187 5.80 -12.55 14.72
CA PRO A 187 6.73 -12.50 15.84
C PRO A 187 6.98 -13.92 16.36
N ALA A 188 8.17 -14.16 16.92
CA ALA A 188 8.44 -15.40 17.65
C ALA A 188 7.41 -15.58 18.79
N MET A 189 7.19 -16.83 19.21
CA MET A 189 6.26 -17.15 20.30
C MET A 189 6.51 -16.24 21.52
N GLY A 190 5.53 -15.41 21.88
CA GLY A 190 5.58 -14.49 23.03
C GLY A 190 5.40 -13.00 22.71
N ASP A 191 5.55 -12.56 21.45
CA ASP A 191 5.32 -11.16 21.05
C ASP A 191 4.15 -11.04 20.06
N SER A 192 3.00 -11.66 20.37
CA SER A 192 1.83 -11.74 19.47
C SER A 192 1.19 -10.39 19.09
N HIS A 193 1.73 -9.27 19.57
CA HIS A 193 1.20 -7.94 19.37
C HIS A 193 1.81 -7.21 18.18
N ARG A 194 2.78 -7.80 17.48
CA ARG A 194 3.48 -7.14 16.37
C ARG A 194 3.48 -8.01 15.12
N LEU A 195 3.18 -7.42 13.97
CA LEU A 195 3.28 -8.11 12.68
C LEU A 195 3.98 -7.19 11.69
N SER A 196 4.92 -7.70 10.93
CA SER A 196 5.59 -6.92 9.88
C SER A 196 5.25 -7.44 8.50
N VAL A 197 5.11 -6.54 7.53
CA VAL A 197 4.93 -6.85 6.12
C VAL A 197 6.11 -6.26 5.37
N ASP A 198 6.94 -7.12 4.77
CA ASP A 198 8.05 -6.69 3.94
C ASP A 198 7.59 -6.60 2.48
N HIS A 199 7.97 -5.51 1.85
CA HIS A 199 7.62 -5.17 0.49
C HIS A 199 8.78 -5.48 -0.47
N PRO A 200 8.49 -5.73 -1.77
CA PRO A 200 9.52 -6.01 -2.76
C PRO A 200 10.52 -4.86 -2.97
N ASP A 201 10.11 -3.63 -2.65
CA ASP A 201 10.95 -2.43 -2.72
C ASP A 201 11.90 -2.29 -1.51
N GLY A 202 11.86 -3.24 -0.57
CA GLY A 202 12.66 -3.24 0.64
C GLY A 202 12.06 -2.43 1.79
N THR A 203 10.88 -1.85 1.61
CA THR A 203 10.15 -1.21 2.71
C THR A 203 9.52 -2.25 3.64
N ILE A 204 9.35 -1.88 4.91
CA ILE A 204 8.84 -2.74 5.97
C ILE A 204 7.74 -1.96 6.68
N SER A 205 6.51 -2.45 6.58
CA SER A 205 5.37 -1.95 7.34
C SER A 205 5.21 -2.75 8.63
N THR A 206 5.38 -2.12 9.79
CA THR A 206 5.19 -2.77 11.10
C THR A 206 3.84 -2.38 11.69
N PHE A 207 3.04 -3.37 12.03
CA PHE A 207 1.74 -3.24 12.67
C PHE A 207 1.81 -3.63 14.13
N GLU A 208 1.01 -2.96 14.95
CA GLU A 208 0.84 -3.27 16.36
C GLU A 208 -0.65 -3.53 16.61
N CYS A 209 -0.96 -4.63 17.27
CA CYS A 209 -2.32 -4.91 17.71
C CYS A 209 -2.68 -3.99 18.88
N ARG A 210 -3.84 -3.35 18.81
CA ARG A 210 -4.42 -2.59 19.93
C ARG A 210 -5.92 -2.81 20.00
N GLU A 211 -6.40 -3.08 21.20
CA GLU A 211 -7.80 -3.10 21.58
C GLU A 211 -8.17 -1.75 22.18
N GLY A 212 -9.16 -1.08 21.56
CA GLY A 212 -9.78 0.14 22.08
C GLY A 212 -8.82 1.12 22.78
N ASP A 213 -9.24 1.55 23.98
CA ASP A 213 -8.51 2.50 24.81
C ASP A 213 -7.53 1.85 25.80
N THR A 214 -7.65 0.53 26.05
CA THR A 214 -6.84 -0.19 27.03
C THR A 214 -5.45 -0.51 26.49
N GLY A 215 -5.29 -0.59 25.16
CA GLY A 215 -4.01 -0.84 24.51
C GLY A 215 -3.49 -2.27 24.65
N GLU A 216 -4.27 -3.17 25.26
CA GLU A 216 -4.01 -4.62 25.23
C GLU A 216 -4.54 -5.21 23.92
N CYS A 217 -4.23 -6.46 23.59
CA CYS A 217 -4.72 -7.11 22.37
C CYS A 217 -5.61 -8.29 22.77
N SER A 218 -6.94 -8.10 22.74
CA SER A 218 -7.90 -9.19 22.94
C SER A 218 -7.87 -10.20 21.81
N THR A 219 -8.45 -11.39 22.01
CA THR A 219 -8.58 -12.40 20.96
C THR A 219 -9.76 -12.15 20.01
N THR A 220 -10.75 -11.36 20.43
CA THR A 220 -12.06 -11.24 19.75
C THR A 220 -12.27 -9.97 18.92
N ASP A 221 -11.57 -8.87 19.21
CA ASP A 221 -11.66 -7.61 18.45
C ASP A 221 -10.26 -7.00 18.26
N ARG A 222 -9.44 -7.67 17.45
CA ARG A 222 -8.05 -7.24 17.19
C ARG A 222 -8.01 -6.24 16.06
N LYS A 223 -7.66 -4.99 16.39
CA LYS A 223 -7.33 -3.99 15.37
C LYS A 223 -5.84 -3.83 15.26
N TRP A 224 -5.34 -3.90 14.03
CA TRP A 224 -3.92 -3.78 13.73
C TRP A 224 -3.61 -2.42 13.15
N TRP A 225 -2.87 -1.63 13.91
CA TRP A 225 -2.55 -0.26 13.57
C TRP A 225 -1.15 -0.19 13.00
N LEU A 226 -0.97 0.51 11.89
CA LEU A 226 0.35 0.73 11.32
C LEU A 226 1.17 1.58 12.27
N LYS A 227 2.26 1.04 12.78
CA LYS A 227 3.10 1.73 13.76
C LYS A 227 4.25 2.47 13.09
N HIS A 228 4.97 1.77 12.21
CA HIS A 228 6.12 2.31 11.51
C HIS A 228 6.15 1.82 10.06
N ILE A 229 6.62 2.66 9.14
CA ILE A 229 7.08 2.25 7.81
C ILE A 229 8.55 2.60 7.71
N GLY A 230 9.41 1.67 7.34
CA GLY A 230 10.83 1.95 7.18
C GLY A 230 11.48 1.14 6.08
N ASP A 231 12.79 1.31 5.91
CA ASP A 231 13.61 0.54 4.98
C ASP A 231 14.51 -0.47 5.73
N GLY A 232 15.18 -1.35 4.97
CA GLY A 232 16.18 -2.28 5.51
C GLY A 232 17.43 -1.62 6.09
N ARG A 233 17.58 -0.29 6.00
CA ARG A 233 18.73 0.48 6.51
C ARG A 233 18.42 1.15 7.85
N GLY A 234 17.21 0.98 8.38
CA GLY A 234 16.79 1.54 9.65
C GLY A 234 16.27 2.98 9.57
N ASN A 235 16.01 3.51 8.37
CA ASN A 235 15.25 4.75 8.22
C ASN A 235 13.76 4.42 8.36
N TRP A 236 13.00 5.23 9.10
CA TRP A 236 11.58 4.96 9.29
C TRP A 236 10.76 6.21 9.62
N VAL A 237 9.46 6.06 9.42
CA VAL A 237 8.40 7.02 9.71
C VAL A 237 7.51 6.42 10.77
N GLN A 238 7.28 7.16 11.85
CA GLN A 238 6.27 6.80 12.83
C GLN A 238 4.89 7.22 12.37
N VAL A 239 3.91 6.34 12.50
CA VAL A 239 2.50 6.68 12.36
C VAL A 239 1.89 6.70 13.76
N THR A 240 1.32 7.84 14.13
CA THR A 240 0.61 8.01 15.38
C THR A 240 -0.82 8.40 15.06
N TYR A 241 -1.77 7.67 15.63
CA TYR A 241 -3.19 7.93 15.48
C TYR A 241 -3.69 8.75 16.65
N GLY A 242 -4.42 9.82 16.34
CA GLY A 242 -5.14 10.62 17.35
C GLY A 242 -6.36 9.88 17.87
N ARG A 243 -6.65 10.05 19.17
CA ARG A 243 -7.93 9.64 19.76
C ARG A 243 -8.98 10.68 19.40
N TRP A 244 -10.14 10.20 18.94
CA TRP A 244 -11.32 11.03 18.75
C TRP A 244 -12.08 11.13 20.08
N ASP A 245 -11.62 12.00 20.97
CA ASP A 245 -12.45 12.40 22.10
C ASP A 245 -13.38 13.50 21.61
N TRP A 246 -14.62 13.13 21.25
CA TRP A 246 -15.67 14.12 21.01
C TRP A 246 -15.81 14.98 22.26
N PRO A 247 -15.67 16.32 22.17
CA PRO A 247 -15.89 17.17 23.33
C PRO A 247 -17.32 16.92 23.81
N VAL A 248 -17.47 16.44 25.03
CA VAL A 248 -18.77 16.39 25.69
C VAL A 248 -19.25 17.86 25.78
N PRO A 249 -20.47 18.20 25.32
CA PRO A 249 -20.94 19.58 25.34
C PRO A 249 -20.87 20.16 26.76
N GLY A 250 -20.04 21.17 26.99
CA GLY A 250 -19.97 21.90 28.27
C GLY A 250 -18.56 22.19 28.81
N THR A 251 -17.50 21.60 28.25
CA THR A 251 -16.12 21.96 28.60
C THR A 251 -15.47 22.73 27.45
N SER A 252 -15.05 23.97 27.70
CA SER A 252 -14.30 24.77 26.74
C SER A 252 -12.95 24.09 26.47
N THR A 253 -12.87 23.35 25.37
CA THR A 253 -11.62 22.78 24.91
C THR A 253 -11.55 22.90 23.40
N THR A 254 -10.40 23.37 22.94
CA THR A 254 -10.00 23.64 21.57
C THR A 254 -10.49 22.56 20.60
N ILE A 255 -11.18 22.97 19.54
CA ILE A 255 -11.56 22.11 18.41
C ILE A 255 -10.27 21.59 17.78
N SER A 256 -10.01 20.29 17.91
CA SER A 256 -8.94 19.60 17.20
C SER A 256 -9.57 18.89 16.00
N CYS A 257 -9.21 19.32 14.79
CA CYS A 257 -9.69 18.73 13.54
C CYS A 257 -9.26 17.26 13.41
N PRO A 258 -9.90 16.45 12.57
CA PRO A 258 -9.71 15.01 12.58
C PRO A 258 -8.66 14.53 11.58
N LEU A 259 -8.07 13.36 11.86
CA LEU A 259 -7.00 12.70 11.09
C LEU A 259 -5.62 13.36 11.19
N TRP A 260 -5.13 13.55 12.41
CA TRP A 260 -3.70 13.78 12.58
C TRP A 260 -2.95 12.45 12.49
N THR A 261 -2.26 12.24 11.38
CA THR A 261 -1.10 11.35 11.39
C THR A 261 0.09 12.18 11.82
N ARG A 262 0.54 12.03 13.06
CA ARG A 262 1.82 12.63 13.48
C ARG A 262 2.96 11.77 12.97
N VAL A 263 3.63 12.26 11.93
CA VAL A 263 4.87 11.67 11.44
C VAL A 263 6.04 12.19 12.27
N ARG A 264 6.59 11.32 13.11
CA ARG A 264 7.92 11.54 13.70
C ARG A 264 8.96 10.88 12.84
N GLN A 265 9.93 11.68 12.42
CA GLN A 265 11.11 11.24 11.70
C GLN A 265 12.30 11.29 12.65
N LEU A 266 12.97 10.16 12.84
CA LEU A 266 14.23 10.08 13.58
C LEU A 266 15.38 10.13 12.57
N LEU A 267 15.96 11.32 12.42
CA LEU A 267 17.26 11.51 11.79
C LEU A 267 18.33 11.30 12.87
N ASP A 268 19.39 10.59 12.50
CA ASP A 268 20.48 10.12 13.36
C ASP A 268 20.81 11.02 14.59
N ARG A 269 20.50 10.49 15.78
CA ARG A 269 20.85 10.91 17.17
C ARG A 269 20.82 12.38 17.59
N ARG A 270 20.51 13.37 16.75
CA ARG A 270 20.21 14.75 17.18
C ARG A 270 19.22 15.41 16.22
N TRP A 271 18.25 16.10 16.81
CA TRP A 271 17.16 16.91 16.23
C TRP A 271 15.88 16.14 15.88
N HIS A 272 14.83 16.41 16.67
CA HIS A 272 13.45 16.06 16.36
C HIS A 272 12.87 17.14 15.44
N ARG A 273 12.56 16.79 14.18
CA ARG A 273 11.65 17.61 13.37
C ARG A 273 10.28 16.93 13.41
N THR A 274 9.37 17.50 14.18
CA THR A 274 7.94 17.17 14.09
C THR A 274 7.39 17.95 12.91
N ILE A 275 6.89 17.25 11.89
CA ILE A 275 6.12 17.87 10.82
C ILE A 275 4.66 17.76 11.24
N ASP A 276 4.11 18.87 11.74
CA ASP A 276 2.67 19.04 11.89
C ASP A 276 2.21 19.77 10.61
N THR A 277 1.56 19.07 9.67
CA THR A 277 0.93 19.70 8.52
C THR A 277 -0.41 20.28 8.95
N ALA A 278 -0.42 21.56 9.33
CA ALA A 278 -1.63 22.32 9.61
C ALA A 278 -1.91 23.26 8.43
N GLU A 279 -2.88 22.90 7.60
CA GLU A 279 -3.60 23.87 6.76
C GLU A 279 -5.05 23.94 7.25
N GLY A 280 -5.55 25.17 7.38
CA GLY A 280 -6.70 25.51 8.21
C GLY A 280 -8.02 24.83 7.81
N CYS A 281 -8.76 24.37 8.82
CA CYS A 281 -10.16 24.00 8.70
C CYS A 281 -10.99 25.29 8.55
N GLY A 282 -11.52 25.52 7.35
CA GLY A 282 -12.63 26.45 7.10
C GLY A 282 -13.98 25.79 7.30
#